data_AF-A0A817RVS8-F1
#
_entry.id   AF-A0A817RVS8-F1
#
_cell.length_a   1.000
_cell.length_b   1.000
_cell.length_c   1.000
_cell.angle_alpha   90.00
_cell.angle_beta   90.00
_cell.angle_gamma   90.00
#
_symmetry.space_group_name_H-M   'P 1'
#
loop_
_entity.id
_entity.type
_entity.pdbx_description
1 polymer ?
#
loop_
_entity_poly.entity_id
_entity_poly.type
_entity_poly.pdbx_seq_one_letter_code
_entity_poly.pdbx_strand_id
1 'polypeptide(L)'
;PHTLIIRSIVFFVFGIVGVQLWQGLLRNRCFLQLNTTNISDYALFEDFQLPAFYIPHDKDSFICSHPQSNGMTKCSDIPKLRIGNMTCELDLHTFSEQLSKNPNKPINGCVNWNQYYTFCNVSDTNPYSDSISFDNVGLAWIAIFQIISQESWVNIMYYIQDVHSFWVWIYFVCLILVGSFFLINLCLVVIATQFSETKKRETERMLNEQKRFKHSSSTLLIDEHNSCWADTITYLEYLWKYAYKRIHSSWINYRQKHAS
;
A
#
# COMPACT_ATOMS: atom_id res chain seq x y z
N PRO A 1 -13.44 16.69 14.09
CA PRO A 1 -14.05 15.44 14.58
C PRO A 1 -15.01 14.77 13.58
N HIS A 2 -16.04 15.46 13.10
CA HIS A 2 -17.05 14.87 12.20
C HIS A 2 -16.48 14.34 10.87
N THR A 3 -15.53 15.06 10.27
CA THR A 3 -14.88 14.64 9.01
C THR A 3 -14.01 13.40 9.19
N LEU A 4 -13.43 13.17 10.38
CA LEU A 4 -12.62 11.98 10.65
C LEU A 4 -13.50 10.73 10.84
N ILE A 5 -14.65 10.91 11.48
CA ILE A 5 -15.64 9.82 11.69
C ILE A 5 -16.16 9.31 10.35
N ILE A 6 -16.54 10.20 9.44
CA ILE A 6 -17.03 9.83 8.10
C ILE A 6 -15.96 9.05 7.33
N ARG A 7 -14.69 9.46 7.42
CA ARG A 7 -13.56 8.77 6.77
C ARG A 7 -13.29 7.39 7.38
N SER A 8 -13.46 7.25 8.69
CA SER A 8 -13.34 5.96 9.39
C SER A 8 -14.48 4.99 9.04
N ILE A 9 -15.70 5.48 8.82
CA ILE A 9 -16.85 4.65 8.42
C ILE A 9 -16.62 4.01 7.05
N VAL A 10 -16.02 4.73 6.09
CA VAL A 10 -15.77 4.15 4.76
C VAL A 10 -14.78 2.98 4.84
N PHE A 11 -13.71 3.10 5.66
CA PHE A 11 -12.81 1.99 5.95
C PHE A 11 -13.53 0.79 6.56
N PHE A 12 -14.47 1.05 7.49
CA PHE A 12 -15.26 0.01 8.15
C PHE A 12 -16.14 -0.76 7.17
N VAL A 13 -16.79 -0.06 6.22
CA VAL A 13 -17.65 -0.67 5.20
C VAL A 13 -16.86 -1.61 4.29
N PHE A 14 -15.72 -1.16 3.75
CA PHE A 14 -14.85 -2.03 2.93
C PHE A 14 -14.32 -3.22 3.73
N GLY A 15 -14.01 -3.02 5.02
CA GLY A 15 -13.67 -4.12 5.94
C GLY A 15 -14.74 -5.20 6.03
N ILE A 16 -15.99 -4.80 6.26
CA ILE A 16 -17.11 -5.75 6.36
C ILE A 16 -17.36 -6.46 5.03
N VAL A 17 -17.36 -5.72 3.93
CA VAL A 17 -17.57 -6.29 2.59
C VAL A 17 -16.48 -7.33 2.28
N GLY A 18 -15.21 -7.02 2.57
CA GLY A 18 -14.10 -7.95 2.38
C GLY A 18 -14.25 -9.24 3.19
N VAL A 19 -14.63 -9.14 4.47
CA VAL A 19 -14.91 -10.33 5.31
C VAL A 19 -16.06 -11.13 4.73
N GLN A 20 -17.19 -10.49 4.39
CA GLN A 20 -18.37 -11.21 3.88
C GLN A 20 -18.11 -11.96 2.58
N LEU A 21 -17.23 -11.44 1.73
CA LEU A 21 -16.90 -12.07 0.45
C LEU A 21 -15.85 -13.18 0.59
N TRP A 22 -14.87 -13.03 1.49
CA TRP A 22 -13.65 -13.85 1.45
C TRP A 22 -13.28 -14.52 2.78
N GLN A 23 -14.19 -14.54 3.75
CA GLN A 23 -13.97 -15.24 5.01
C GLN A 23 -13.54 -16.69 4.77
N GLY A 24 -12.37 -17.07 5.30
CA GLY A 24 -11.85 -18.42 5.21
C GLY A 24 -11.28 -18.85 3.86
N LEU A 25 -11.47 -18.08 2.78
CA LEU A 25 -11.06 -18.51 1.43
C LEU A 25 -9.54 -18.59 1.27
N LEU A 26 -8.79 -17.68 1.91
CA LEU A 26 -7.32 -17.67 1.85
C LEU A 26 -6.66 -18.89 2.53
N ARG A 27 -7.44 -19.69 3.26
CA ARG A 27 -6.99 -20.94 3.90
C ARG A 27 -7.08 -22.16 2.97
N ASN A 28 -7.68 -22.02 1.80
CA ASN A 28 -7.85 -23.16 0.89
C ASN A 28 -6.49 -23.68 0.38
N ARG A 29 -6.27 -25.00 0.46
CA ARG A 29 -5.08 -25.71 -0.01
C ARG A 29 -5.50 -26.99 -0.73
N CYS A 30 -4.63 -27.48 -1.62
CA CYS A 30 -4.84 -28.78 -2.28
C CYS A 30 -4.27 -29.89 -1.41
N PHE A 31 -5.15 -30.68 -0.82
CA PHE A 31 -4.83 -31.83 0.01
C PHE A 31 -4.59 -33.08 -0.83
N LEU A 32 -3.72 -33.92 -0.28
CA LEU A 32 -3.30 -35.18 -0.84
C LEU A 32 -4.44 -36.20 -0.72
N GLN A 33 -4.85 -36.80 -1.84
CA GLN A 33 -5.85 -37.85 -1.84
C GLN A 33 -5.40 -39.00 -2.76
N LEU A 34 -5.05 -40.13 -2.15
CA LEU A 34 -4.85 -41.39 -2.87
C LEU A 34 -6.18 -42.13 -2.97
N ASN A 35 -6.59 -42.39 -4.20
CA ASN A 35 -7.77 -43.21 -4.51
C ASN A 35 -7.32 -44.57 -5.06
N THR A 36 -6.46 -45.27 -4.31
CA THR A 36 -6.03 -46.65 -4.64
C THR A 36 -6.63 -47.64 -3.67
N THR A 37 -6.83 -48.88 -4.09
CA THR A 37 -7.25 -49.99 -3.22
C THR A 37 -6.13 -51.02 -3.02
N ASN A 38 -4.97 -50.81 -3.66
CA ASN A 38 -3.82 -51.71 -3.59
C ASN A 38 -2.99 -51.45 -2.33
N ILE A 39 -2.82 -52.49 -1.51
CA ILE A 39 -2.08 -52.42 -0.24
C ILE A 39 -0.59 -52.10 -0.47
N SER A 40 0.02 -52.63 -1.53
CA SER A 40 1.43 -52.35 -1.88
C SER A 40 1.68 -50.88 -2.21
N ASP A 41 0.73 -50.25 -2.90
CA ASP A 41 0.83 -48.86 -3.32
C ASP A 41 0.68 -47.92 -2.11
N TYR A 42 -0.18 -48.28 -1.15
CA TYR A 42 -0.29 -47.56 0.13
C TYR A 42 0.97 -47.65 0.97
N ALA A 43 1.59 -48.83 1.07
CA ALA A 43 2.82 -49.00 1.84
C ALA A 43 3.98 -48.15 1.26
N LEU A 44 4.16 -48.19 -0.08
CA LEU A 44 5.15 -47.35 -0.76
C LEU A 44 4.89 -45.85 -0.58
N PHE A 45 3.62 -45.46 -0.48
CA PHE A 45 3.24 -44.07 -0.26
C PHE A 45 3.57 -43.58 1.16
N GLU A 46 3.36 -44.41 2.21
CA GLU A 46 3.70 -44.04 3.59
C GLU A 46 5.20 -43.83 3.79
N ASP A 47 6.05 -44.58 3.08
CA ASP A 47 7.51 -44.46 3.16
C ASP A 47 8.04 -43.08 2.72
N PHE A 48 7.33 -42.37 1.84
CA PHE A 48 7.78 -41.09 1.27
C PHE A 48 7.52 -39.86 2.16
N GLN A 49 6.78 -39.99 3.26
CA GLN A 49 6.48 -38.90 4.22
C GLN A 49 6.05 -37.57 3.56
N LEU A 50 5.08 -37.64 2.64
CA LEU A 50 4.60 -36.46 1.92
C LEU A 50 3.78 -35.51 2.82
N PRO A 51 3.84 -34.19 2.58
CA PRO A 51 3.02 -33.24 3.32
C PRO A 51 1.52 -33.43 3.01
N ALA A 52 0.66 -33.08 3.96
CA ALA A 52 -0.79 -33.25 3.82
C ALA A 52 -1.39 -32.41 2.66
N PHE A 53 -0.77 -31.28 2.33
CA PHE A 53 -1.18 -30.41 1.23
C PHE A 53 0.05 -29.94 0.42
N TYR A 54 -0.20 -29.49 -0.80
CA TYR A 54 0.85 -29.05 -1.72
C TYR A 54 1.53 -27.76 -1.24
N ILE A 55 2.86 -27.80 -1.13
CA ILE A 55 3.71 -26.66 -0.74
C ILE A 55 4.58 -26.28 -1.94
N PRO A 56 4.37 -25.10 -2.55
CA PRO A 56 5.20 -24.63 -3.66
C PRO A 56 6.62 -24.24 -3.19
N HIS A 57 7.62 -24.40 -4.06
CA HIS A 57 9.00 -23.99 -3.77
C HIS A 57 9.23 -22.48 -3.94
N ASP A 58 8.60 -21.86 -4.96
CA ASP A 58 8.88 -20.48 -5.38
C ASP A 58 7.83 -19.46 -4.88
N LYS A 59 6.80 -19.92 -4.16
CA LYS A 59 5.69 -19.08 -3.69
C LYS A 59 5.44 -19.35 -2.20
N ASP A 60 4.89 -18.38 -1.48
CA ASP A 60 4.54 -18.57 -0.07
C ASP A 60 3.39 -19.56 0.12
N SER A 61 2.42 -19.58 -0.80
CA SER A 61 1.23 -20.45 -0.70
C SER A 61 0.62 -20.72 -2.08
N PHE A 62 0.06 -21.92 -2.25
CA PHE A 62 -0.78 -22.28 -3.38
C PHE A 62 -2.23 -22.36 -2.91
N ILE A 63 -3.08 -21.43 -3.35
CA ILE A 63 -4.47 -21.34 -2.93
C ILE A 63 -5.35 -21.88 -4.04
N CYS A 64 -6.27 -22.77 -3.69
CA CYS A 64 -7.18 -23.38 -4.65
C CYS A 64 -8.60 -22.85 -4.53
N SER A 65 -9.28 -22.82 -5.67
CA SER A 65 -10.71 -22.56 -5.77
C SER A 65 -11.50 -23.87 -5.75
N HIS A 66 -12.72 -23.82 -5.22
CA HIS A 66 -13.63 -24.96 -5.33
C HIS A 66 -14.12 -25.12 -6.77
N PRO A 67 -14.43 -26.34 -7.24
CA PRO A 67 -14.87 -26.56 -8.63
C PRO A 67 -16.11 -25.77 -9.05
N GLN A 68 -16.96 -25.37 -8.09
CA GLN A 68 -18.19 -24.60 -8.29
C GLN A 68 -17.94 -23.08 -8.28
N SER A 69 -16.76 -22.64 -7.85
CA SER A 69 -16.40 -21.23 -7.76
C SER A 69 -15.70 -20.74 -9.04
N ASN A 70 -15.68 -19.43 -9.25
CA ASN A 70 -15.08 -18.80 -10.43
C ASN A 70 -13.59 -18.47 -10.23
N GLY A 71 -12.95 -19.02 -9.19
CA GLY A 71 -11.55 -18.77 -8.90
C GLY A 71 -10.64 -19.33 -10.00
N MET A 72 -9.55 -18.61 -10.27
CA MET A 72 -8.67 -18.89 -11.41
C MET A 72 -7.78 -20.12 -11.22
N THR A 73 -7.47 -20.52 -9.98
CA THR A 73 -6.52 -21.60 -9.70
C THR A 73 -7.23 -22.81 -9.13
N LYS A 74 -7.07 -23.95 -9.80
CA LYS A 74 -7.58 -25.25 -9.36
C LYS A 74 -6.43 -26.17 -8.98
N CYS A 75 -6.74 -27.22 -8.22
CA CYS A 75 -5.75 -28.25 -7.90
C CYS A 75 -5.24 -29.02 -9.14
N SER A 76 -5.97 -28.96 -10.27
CA SER A 76 -5.50 -29.46 -11.56
C SER A 76 -4.33 -28.67 -12.14
N ASP A 77 -4.12 -27.43 -11.70
CA ASP A 77 -3.14 -26.51 -12.27
C ASP A 77 -1.77 -26.63 -11.59
N ILE A 78 -1.63 -27.56 -10.64
CA ILE A 78 -0.37 -27.83 -9.95
C ILE A 78 0.65 -28.34 -10.99
N PRO A 79 1.84 -27.72 -11.08
CA PRO A 79 2.86 -28.15 -12.02
C PRO A 79 3.38 -29.55 -11.66
N LYS A 80 3.79 -30.32 -12.67
CA LYS A 80 4.47 -31.61 -12.45
C LYS A 80 5.72 -31.42 -11.58
N LEU A 81 6.00 -32.39 -10.71
CA LEU A 81 7.17 -32.37 -9.83
C LEU A 81 8.46 -32.30 -10.66
N ARG A 82 9.36 -31.39 -10.29
CA ARG A 82 10.68 -31.23 -10.91
C ARG A 82 11.77 -31.50 -9.88
N ILE A 83 12.66 -32.44 -10.18
CA ILE A 83 13.84 -32.75 -9.37
C ILE A 83 15.07 -32.36 -10.20
N GLY A 84 15.64 -31.20 -9.89
CA GLY A 84 16.68 -30.59 -10.74
C GLY A 84 16.16 -30.30 -12.15
N ASN A 85 16.81 -30.84 -13.18
CA ASN A 85 16.39 -30.70 -14.57
C ASN A 85 15.39 -31.76 -15.05
N MET A 86 15.07 -32.77 -14.23
CA MET A 86 14.15 -33.85 -14.59
C MET A 86 12.71 -33.54 -14.17
N THR A 87 11.75 -33.70 -15.07
CA THR A 87 10.31 -33.68 -14.78
C THR A 87 9.84 -35.10 -14.48
N CYS A 88 9.24 -35.30 -13.32
CA CYS A 88 8.65 -36.59 -12.96
C CYS A 88 7.34 -36.79 -13.73
N GLU A 89 7.19 -37.94 -14.39
CA GLU A 89 6.00 -38.27 -15.19
C GLU A 89 5.36 -39.60 -14.82
N LEU A 90 6.03 -40.41 -13.99
CA LEU A 90 5.51 -41.71 -13.59
C LEU A 90 4.37 -41.56 -12.57
N ASP A 91 3.39 -42.46 -12.65
CA ASP A 91 2.40 -42.68 -11.60
C ASP A 91 2.89 -43.76 -10.61
N LEU A 92 2.22 -43.83 -9.47
CA LEU A 92 2.54 -44.76 -8.39
C LEU A 92 2.45 -46.23 -8.85
N HIS A 93 1.43 -46.57 -9.62
CA HIS A 93 1.21 -47.94 -10.08
C HIS A 93 2.33 -48.40 -11.04
N THR A 94 2.69 -47.58 -12.04
CA THR A 94 3.79 -47.94 -12.97
C THR A 94 5.11 -48.03 -12.22
N PHE A 95 5.34 -47.16 -11.23
CA PHE A 95 6.55 -47.22 -10.41
C PHE A 95 6.61 -48.49 -9.54
N SER A 96 5.51 -48.83 -8.88
CA SER A 96 5.33 -50.07 -8.10
C SER A 96 5.53 -51.32 -8.95
N GLU A 97 4.95 -51.36 -10.15
CA GLU A 97 5.10 -52.46 -11.10
C GLU A 97 6.54 -52.60 -11.60
N GLN A 98 7.24 -51.49 -11.87
CA GLN A 98 8.64 -51.50 -12.28
C GLN A 98 9.55 -52.02 -11.15
N LEU A 99 9.28 -51.64 -9.90
CA LEU A 99 9.99 -52.12 -8.73
C LEU A 99 9.78 -53.63 -8.54
N SER A 100 8.54 -54.12 -8.71
CA SER A 100 8.21 -55.54 -8.57
C SER A 100 8.84 -56.40 -9.66
N LYS A 101 8.93 -55.91 -10.91
CA LYS A 101 9.50 -56.67 -12.03
C LYS A 101 11.03 -56.74 -12.00
N ASN A 102 11.71 -55.72 -11.48
CA ASN A 102 13.17 -55.67 -11.40
C ASN A 102 13.64 -55.03 -10.09
N PRO A 103 13.61 -55.75 -8.95
CA PRO A 103 13.96 -55.19 -7.64
C PRO A 103 15.42 -54.72 -7.53
N ASN A 104 16.30 -55.23 -8.39
CA ASN A 104 17.75 -54.95 -8.34
C ASN A 104 18.21 -53.89 -9.37
N LYS A 105 17.29 -53.27 -10.13
CA LYS A 105 17.64 -52.27 -11.15
C LYS A 105 17.16 -50.89 -10.71
N PRO A 106 17.99 -49.83 -10.82
CA PRO A 106 17.53 -48.48 -10.57
C PRO A 106 16.41 -48.13 -11.57
N ILE A 107 15.28 -47.65 -11.05
CA ILE A 107 14.16 -47.20 -11.86
C ILE A 107 14.57 -45.91 -12.58
N ASN A 108 14.42 -45.89 -13.90
CA ASN A 108 14.65 -44.69 -14.70
C ASN A 108 13.43 -43.79 -14.62
N GLY A 109 13.42 -42.88 -13.65
CA GLY A 109 12.39 -41.86 -13.50
C GLY A 109 11.97 -41.67 -12.05
N CYS A 110 11.07 -40.72 -11.84
CA CYS A 110 10.49 -40.40 -10.55
C CYS A 110 8.97 -40.30 -10.66
N VAL A 111 8.29 -40.59 -9.55
CA VAL A 111 6.84 -40.46 -9.43
C VAL A 111 6.48 -38.98 -9.34
N ASN A 112 5.50 -38.56 -10.13
CA ASN A 112 4.94 -37.22 -10.01
C ASN A 112 3.97 -37.14 -8.83
N TRP A 113 4.48 -36.95 -7.61
CA TRP A 113 3.62 -36.87 -6.41
C TRP A 113 2.62 -35.72 -6.46
N ASN A 114 2.92 -34.65 -7.20
CA ASN A 114 2.06 -33.48 -7.33
C ASN A 114 0.68 -33.81 -7.92
N GLN A 115 0.55 -34.90 -8.69
CA GLN A 115 -0.72 -35.30 -9.32
C GLN A 115 -1.78 -35.78 -8.32
N TYR A 116 -1.39 -36.12 -7.09
CA TYR A 116 -2.30 -36.65 -6.07
C TYR A 116 -2.91 -35.58 -5.17
N TYR A 117 -2.48 -34.32 -5.27
CA TYR A 117 -3.09 -33.19 -4.57
C TYR A 117 -4.31 -32.69 -5.35
N THR A 118 -5.41 -33.41 -5.26
CA THR A 118 -6.62 -33.15 -6.08
C THR A 118 -7.76 -32.52 -5.31
N PHE A 119 -7.73 -32.59 -3.98
CA PHE A 119 -8.84 -32.19 -3.12
C PHE A 119 -8.62 -30.80 -2.53
N CYS A 120 -9.40 -29.81 -2.95
CA CYS A 120 -9.32 -28.46 -2.40
C CYS A 120 -10.11 -28.36 -1.07
N ASN A 121 -9.42 -28.09 0.04
CA ASN A 121 -10.04 -27.96 1.35
C ASN A 121 -9.36 -26.87 2.20
N VAL A 122 -9.99 -26.50 3.31
CA VAL A 122 -9.50 -25.48 4.24
C VAL A 122 -8.36 -26.03 5.08
N SER A 123 -7.25 -25.28 5.17
CA SER A 123 -6.12 -25.51 6.08
C SER A 123 -6.22 -24.61 7.31
N ASP A 124 -5.42 -24.88 8.33
CA ASP A 124 -5.37 -24.05 9.55
C ASP A 124 -4.59 -22.75 9.35
N THR A 125 -3.74 -22.68 8.31
CA THR A 125 -2.83 -21.55 8.07
C THR A 125 -3.22 -20.69 6.87
N ASN A 126 -3.00 -19.39 7.02
CA ASN A 126 -3.13 -18.34 6.02
C ASN A 126 -1.78 -17.99 5.37
N PRO A 127 -1.77 -17.34 4.19
CA PRO A 127 -0.55 -16.90 3.52
C PRO A 127 0.27 -15.90 4.36
N TYR A 128 1.55 -15.73 4.03
CA TYR A 128 2.48 -14.83 4.73
C TYR A 128 2.61 -15.12 6.23
N SER A 129 2.69 -16.39 6.62
CA SER A 129 2.77 -16.80 8.03
C SER A 129 1.61 -16.22 8.86
N ASP A 130 0.38 -16.40 8.38
CA ASP A 130 -0.86 -15.89 9.00
C ASP A 130 -1.04 -14.37 9.05
N SER A 131 -0.14 -13.60 8.42
CA SER A 131 -0.20 -12.13 8.47
C SER A 131 -1.36 -11.54 7.68
N ILE A 132 -1.89 -12.26 6.68
CA ILE A 132 -2.96 -11.79 5.80
C ILE A 132 -4.16 -12.73 5.86
N SER A 133 -5.29 -12.25 6.37
CA SER A 133 -6.54 -13.01 6.37
C SER A 133 -7.77 -12.10 6.39
N PHE A 134 -8.89 -12.64 5.90
CA PHE A 134 -10.23 -12.02 5.95
C PHE A 134 -11.18 -12.79 6.88
N ASP A 135 -10.63 -13.61 7.77
CA ASP A 135 -11.40 -14.51 8.63
C ASP A 135 -12.23 -13.77 9.69
N ASN A 136 -11.70 -12.61 10.13
CA ASN A 136 -12.29 -11.74 11.14
C ASN A 136 -12.12 -10.27 10.74
N VAL A 137 -13.00 -9.41 11.24
CA VAL A 137 -12.99 -7.96 10.92
C VAL A 137 -11.67 -7.28 11.29
N GLY A 138 -11.05 -7.65 12.42
CA GLY A 138 -9.77 -7.07 12.84
C GLY A 138 -8.61 -7.39 11.90
N LEU A 139 -8.50 -8.65 11.46
CA LEU A 139 -7.45 -9.09 10.52
C LEU A 139 -7.69 -8.51 9.13
N ALA A 140 -8.96 -8.44 8.71
CA ALA A 140 -9.34 -7.79 7.46
C ALA A 140 -8.95 -6.30 7.44
N TRP A 141 -9.02 -5.59 8.56
CA TRP A 141 -8.55 -4.20 8.62
C TRP A 141 -7.05 -4.07 8.48
N ILE A 142 -6.27 -4.97 9.09
CA ILE A 142 -4.81 -4.99 8.94
C ILE A 142 -4.47 -5.24 7.47
N ALA A 143 -5.12 -6.22 6.83
CA ALA A 143 -4.95 -6.51 5.41
C ALA A 143 -5.32 -5.31 4.52
N ILE A 144 -6.45 -4.63 4.81
CA ILE A 144 -6.87 -3.43 4.06
C ILE A 144 -5.89 -2.27 4.25
N PHE A 145 -5.39 -2.06 5.46
CA PHE A 145 -4.38 -1.04 5.72
C PHE A 145 -3.12 -1.28 4.87
N GLN A 146 -2.67 -2.53 4.79
CA GLN A 146 -1.54 -2.93 3.93
C GLN A 146 -1.85 -2.78 2.43
N ILE A 147 -3.07 -3.06 1.99
CA ILE A 147 -3.48 -2.84 0.60
C ILE A 147 -3.41 -1.34 0.25
N ILE A 148 -3.88 -0.48 1.15
CA ILE A 148 -3.95 0.97 0.91
C ILE A 148 -2.56 1.63 1.02
N SER A 149 -1.65 1.07 1.82
CA SER A 149 -0.23 1.49 1.81
C SER A 149 0.50 1.13 0.50
N GLN A 150 -0.17 0.41 -0.41
CA GLN A 150 0.37 -0.06 -1.68
C GLN A 150 1.55 -1.02 -1.53
N GLU A 151 1.64 -1.70 -0.39
CA GLU A 151 2.69 -2.69 -0.13
C GLU A 151 2.15 -4.11 -0.33
N SER A 152 2.75 -4.88 -1.24
CA SER A 152 2.35 -6.27 -1.53
C SER A 152 0.87 -6.48 -1.90
N TRP A 153 0.14 -5.41 -2.21
CA TRP A 153 -1.30 -5.46 -2.51
C TRP A 153 -1.61 -6.32 -3.75
N VAL A 154 -0.71 -6.34 -4.72
CA VAL A 154 -0.85 -7.12 -5.96
C VAL A 154 -0.85 -8.61 -5.63
N ASN A 155 0.01 -9.07 -4.72
CA ASN A 155 0.08 -10.47 -4.33
C ASN A 155 -1.20 -10.90 -3.58
N ILE A 156 -1.71 -10.04 -2.68
CA ILE A 156 -2.97 -10.29 -1.97
C ILE A 156 -4.14 -10.36 -2.98
N MET A 157 -4.18 -9.45 -3.94
CA MET A 157 -5.18 -9.46 -5.01
C MET A 157 -5.11 -10.77 -5.80
N TYR A 158 -3.91 -11.22 -6.21
CA TYR A 158 -3.76 -12.49 -6.93
C TYR A 158 -4.26 -13.67 -6.12
N TYR A 159 -3.96 -13.74 -4.82
CA TYR A 159 -4.50 -14.79 -3.95
C TYR A 159 -6.03 -14.83 -3.90
N ILE A 160 -6.68 -13.67 -3.84
CA ILE A 160 -8.15 -13.60 -3.84
C ILE A 160 -8.72 -13.91 -5.24
N GLN A 161 -8.03 -13.52 -6.31
CA GLN A 161 -8.42 -13.88 -7.68
C GLN A 161 -8.36 -15.39 -7.93
N ASP A 162 -7.32 -16.04 -7.42
CA ASP A 162 -7.10 -17.46 -7.55
C ASP A 162 -8.22 -18.27 -6.88
N VAL A 163 -8.72 -17.83 -5.71
CA VAL A 163 -9.78 -18.54 -4.97
C VAL A 163 -11.20 -18.13 -5.34
N HIS A 164 -11.47 -16.85 -5.63
CA HIS A 164 -12.83 -16.32 -5.75
C HIS A 164 -13.25 -16.02 -7.19
N SER A 165 -12.60 -15.05 -7.85
CA SER A 165 -12.89 -14.70 -9.25
C SER A 165 -11.89 -13.71 -9.87
N PHE A 166 -11.78 -13.73 -11.20
CA PHE A 166 -10.96 -12.77 -11.95
C PHE A 166 -11.33 -11.30 -11.68
N TRP A 167 -12.62 -10.98 -11.54
CA TRP A 167 -13.14 -9.60 -11.42
C TRP A 167 -12.82 -8.89 -10.09
N VAL A 168 -12.17 -9.59 -9.16
CA VAL A 168 -11.78 -9.05 -7.84
C VAL A 168 -10.90 -7.81 -7.95
N TRP A 169 -10.10 -7.66 -9.01
CA TRP A 169 -9.22 -6.50 -9.19
C TRP A 169 -9.96 -5.16 -9.14
N ILE A 170 -11.24 -5.12 -9.59
CA ILE A 170 -12.06 -3.90 -9.56
C ILE A 170 -12.25 -3.42 -8.12
N TYR A 171 -12.54 -4.35 -7.21
CA TYR A 171 -12.66 -4.03 -5.78
C TYR A 171 -11.35 -3.44 -5.24
N PHE A 172 -10.21 -4.06 -5.55
CA PHE A 172 -8.91 -3.61 -5.06
C PHE A 172 -8.54 -2.22 -5.60
N VAL A 173 -8.80 -1.96 -6.88
CA VAL A 173 -8.57 -0.63 -7.47
C VAL A 173 -9.47 0.42 -6.82
N CYS A 174 -10.77 0.14 -6.63
CA CYS A 174 -11.68 1.06 -5.93
C CYS A 174 -11.23 1.30 -4.48
N LEU A 175 -10.83 0.24 -3.76
CA LEU A 175 -10.34 0.32 -2.39
C LEU A 175 -9.08 1.20 -2.29
N ILE A 176 -8.12 1.03 -3.19
CA ILE A 176 -6.89 1.83 -3.21
C ILE A 176 -7.20 3.29 -3.52
N LEU A 177 -7.99 3.57 -4.57
CA LEU A 177 -8.32 4.96 -4.94
C LEU A 177 -9.02 5.71 -3.80
N VAL A 178 -10.04 5.08 -3.22
CA VAL A 178 -10.82 5.66 -2.12
C VAL A 178 -9.99 5.71 -0.84
N GLY A 179 -9.28 4.63 -0.51
CA GLY A 179 -8.44 4.51 0.69
C GLY A 179 -7.27 5.48 0.70
N SER A 180 -6.52 5.58 -0.40
CA SER A 180 -5.37 6.48 -0.51
C SER A 180 -5.81 7.95 -0.46
N PHE A 181 -6.97 8.30 -1.06
CA PHE A 181 -7.55 9.64 -0.90
C PHE A 181 -7.78 9.97 0.57
N PHE A 182 -8.30 9.03 1.36
CA PHE A 182 -8.50 9.26 2.79
C PHE A 182 -7.20 9.30 3.60
N LEU A 183 -6.22 8.45 3.31
CA LEU A 183 -4.92 8.50 3.99
C LEU A 183 -4.21 9.84 3.77
N ILE A 184 -4.17 10.32 2.51
CA ILE A 184 -3.59 11.62 2.18
C ILE A 184 -4.31 12.73 2.95
N ASN A 185 -5.65 12.72 2.94
CA ASN A 185 -6.44 13.72 3.63
C ASN A 185 -6.32 13.66 5.16
N LEU A 186 -6.02 12.50 5.73
CA LEU A 186 -5.73 12.36 7.17
C LEU A 186 -4.34 12.93 7.48
N CYS A 187 -3.34 12.57 6.68
CA CYS A 187 -1.97 13.08 6.80
C CYS A 187 -1.93 14.61 6.67
N LEU A 188 -2.61 15.18 5.67
CA LEU A 188 -2.70 16.63 5.47
C LEU A 188 -3.32 17.36 6.66
N VAL A 189 -4.39 16.83 7.27
CA VAL A 189 -5.01 17.44 8.44
C VAL A 189 -4.03 17.44 9.61
N VAL A 190 -3.33 16.33 9.88
CA VAL A 190 -2.34 16.25 10.95
C VAL A 190 -1.19 17.22 10.71
N ILE A 191 -0.61 17.23 9.51
CA ILE A 191 0.46 18.16 9.13
C ILE A 191 -0.01 19.62 9.29
N ALA A 192 -1.21 19.95 8.81
CA ALA A 192 -1.76 21.32 8.93
C ALA A 192 -1.95 21.74 10.39
N THR A 193 -2.46 20.84 11.25
CA THR A 193 -2.60 21.12 12.68
C THR A 193 -1.25 21.33 13.36
N GLN A 194 -0.27 20.47 13.10
CA GLN A 194 1.08 20.59 13.67
C GLN A 194 1.79 21.86 13.17
N PHE A 195 1.63 22.19 11.89
CA PHE A 195 2.17 23.42 11.32
C PHE A 195 1.51 24.66 11.92
N SER A 196 0.19 24.64 12.12
CA SER A 196 -0.54 25.74 12.76
C SER A 196 -0.12 25.94 14.21
N GLU A 197 0.01 24.85 14.97
CA GLU A 197 0.50 24.90 16.35
C GLU A 197 1.95 25.41 16.43
N THR A 198 2.83 24.91 15.56
CA THR A 198 4.23 25.34 15.49
C THR A 198 4.31 26.83 15.15
N LYS A 199 3.58 27.27 14.12
CA LYS A 199 3.50 28.68 13.72
C LYS A 199 2.97 29.56 14.85
N LYS A 200 1.95 29.10 15.59
CA LYS A 200 1.42 29.82 16.76
C LYS A 200 2.47 29.96 17.85
N ARG A 201 3.19 28.88 18.19
CA ARG A 201 4.28 28.88 19.19
C ARG A 201 5.42 29.81 18.80
N GLU A 202 5.84 29.81 17.53
CA GLU A 202 6.89 30.70 17.03
C GLU A 202 6.45 32.17 17.04
N THR A 203 5.20 32.45 16.65
CA THR A 203 4.65 33.81 16.67
C THR A 203 4.58 34.37 18.09
N GLU A 204 4.16 33.56 19.07
CA GLU A 204 4.14 33.95 20.48
C GLU A 204 5.56 34.20 21.04
N ARG A 205 6.56 33.40 20.63
CA ARG A 205 7.97 33.63 20.98
C ARG A 205 8.49 34.96 20.43
N MET A 206 8.26 35.24 19.14
CA MET A 206 8.65 36.51 18.51
C MET A 206 8.01 37.72 19.21
N LEU A 207 6.71 37.62 19.56
CA LEU A 207 6.02 38.70 20.26
C LEU A 207 6.58 38.95 21.67
N ASN A 208 6.97 37.90 22.39
CA ASN A 208 7.58 38.03 23.72
C ASN A 208 8.99 38.62 23.67
N GLU A 209 9.79 38.29 22.64
CA GLU A 209 11.08 38.95 22.39
C GLU A 209 10.89 40.44 22.14
N GLN A 210 9.94 40.84 21.29
CA GLN A 210 9.62 42.25 21.06
C GLN A 210 9.20 42.98 22.34
N LYS A 211 8.42 42.35 23.22
CA LYS A 211 8.06 42.93 24.52
C LYS A 211 9.27 43.10 25.43
N ARG A 212 10.17 42.11 25.50
CA ARG A 212 11.42 42.23 26.28
C ARG A 212 12.31 43.36 25.77
N PHE A 213 12.45 43.53 24.46
CA PHE A 213 13.16 44.67 23.88
C PHE A 213 12.51 46.01 24.28
N LYS A 214 11.17 46.12 24.26
CA LYS A 214 10.47 47.35 24.71
C LYS A 214 10.64 47.64 26.20
N HIS A 215 10.67 46.63 27.06
CA HIS A 215 10.82 46.82 28.51
C HIS A 215 12.26 47.12 28.95
N SER A 216 13.27 46.81 28.14
CA SER A 216 14.68 47.12 28.46
C SER A 216 15.10 48.55 28.05
N SER A 217 14.26 49.28 27.32
CA SER A 217 14.54 50.65 26.82
C SER A 217 14.07 51.78 27.74
N SER A 218 13.94 51.55 29.05
CA SER A 218 13.53 52.60 30.01
C SER A 218 14.67 53.43 30.62
N THR A 219 15.92 53.30 30.17
CA THR A 219 16.97 54.30 30.47
C THR A 219 18.05 54.27 29.39
N LEU A 220 17.88 55.08 28.34
CA LEU A 220 18.91 55.97 27.78
C LEU A 220 18.36 56.56 26.46
N LEU A 221 17.81 57.76 26.60
CA LEU A 221 17.67 58.81 25.61
C LEU A 221 16.90 58.46 24.32
N ILE A 222 15.66 58.95 24.31
CA ILE A 222 15.05 59.69 23.20
C ILE A 222 16.08 60.04 22.12
N ASP A 223 16.08 59.29 21.03
CA ASP A 223 15.95 59.94 19.72
C ASP A 223 15.22 58.97 18.79
N GLU A 224 14.20 59.51 18.14
CA GLU A 224 13.42 58.82 17.12
C GLU A 224 14.38 58.25 16.08
N HIS A 225 14.38 56.93 15.90
CA HIS A 225 14.63 56.43 14.55
C HIS A 225 13.40 56.79 13.72
N ASN A 226 13.27 58.07 13.37
CA ASN A 226 12.68 58.49 12.13
C ASN A 226 13.31 57.58 11.09
N SER A 227 12.51 56.64 10.59
CA SER A 227 12.93 55.71 9.56
C SER A 227 13.68 56.53 8.52
N CYS A 228 14.95 56.21 8.25
CA CYS A 228 15.83 56.92 7.31
C CYS A 228 15.12 57.33 5.99
N TRP A 229 14.09 56.58 5.61
CA TRP A 229 13.17 56.86 4.52
C TRP A 229 12.39 58.20 4.64
N ALA A 230 12.00 58.64 5.83
CA ALA A 230 11.26 59.89 6.06
C ALA A 230 12.06 61.13 5.61
N ASP A 231 13.34 61.20 5.99
CA ASP A 231 14.23 62.29 5.55
C ASP A 231 14.51 62.21 4.04
N THR A 232 14.65 60.99 3.48
CA THR A 232 14.81 60.83 2.03
C THR A 232 13.56 61.26 1.24
N ILE A 233 12.36 60.98 1.74
CA ILE A 233 11.10 61.40 1.09
C ILE A 233 10.96 62.92 1.14
N THR A 234 11.31 63.54 2.26
CA THR A 234 11.25 65.00 2.42
C THR A 234 12.24 65.70 1.47
N TYR A 235 13.44 65.13 1.31
CA TYR A 235 14.43 65.62 0.34
C TYR A 235 13.99 65.41 -1.11
N LEU A 236 13.37 64.27 -1.43
CA LEU A 236 12.80 64.00 -2.76
C LEU A 236 11.63 64.95 -3.09
N GLU A 237 10.77 65.28 -2.13
CA GLU A 237 9.73 66.30 -2.32
C GLU A 237 10.32 67.67 -2.65
N TYR A 238 11.41 68.06 -1.98
CA TYR A 238 12.09 69.31 -2.28
C TYR A 238 12.68 69.31 -3.71
N LEU A 239 13.36 68.23 -4.11
CA LEU A 239 13.90 68.08 -5.45
C LEU A 239 12.80 68.08 -6.53
N TRP A 240 11.66 67.43 -6.27
CA TRP A 240 10.52 67.41 -7.18
C TRP A 240 9.91 68.81 -7.35
N LYS A 241 9.67 69.53 -6.25
CA LYS A 241 9.16 70.91 -6.29
C LYS A 241 10.12 71.82 -7.05
N TYR A 242 11.43 71.67 -6.84
CA TYR A 242 12.45 72.46 -7.54
C TYR A 242 12.50 72.14 -9.05
N ALA A 243 12.49 70.86 -9.43
CA ALA A 243 12.48 70.44 -10.83
C ALA A 243 11.19 70.85 -11.55
N TYR A 244 10.03 70.67 -10.93
CA TYR A 244 8.73 71.06 -11.47
C TYR A 244 8.68 72.56 -11.75
N LYS A 245 9.13 73.39 -10.80
CA LYS A 245 9.14 74.86 -10.96
C LYS A 245 10.06 75.30 -12.11
N ARG A 246 11.20 74.63 -12.29
CA ARG A 246 12.17 74.92 -13.36
C ARG A 246 11.64 74.50 -14.73
N ILE A 247 11.05 73.31 -14.84
CA ILE A 247 10.42 72.81 -16.08
C ILE A 247 9.21 73.68 -16.45
N HIS A 248 8.35 74.02 -15.49
CA HIS A 248 7.19 74.88 -15.70
C HIS A 248 7.60 76.29 -16.18
N SER A 249 8.64 76.88 -15.59
CA SER A 249 9.25 78.14 -16.05
C SER A 249 9.79 78.04 -17.48
N SER A 250 10.54 76.98 -17.79
CA SER A 250 11.06 76.74 -19.14
C SER A 250 9.94 76.50 -20.16
N TRP A 251 8.87 75.81 -19.78
CA TRP A 251 7.71 75.57 -20.62
C TRP A 251 6.91 76.85 -20.90
N ILE A 252 6.71 77.72 -19.90
CA ILE A 252 6.10 79.05 -20.10
C ILE A 252 6.95 79.89 -21.06
N ASN A 253 8.26 79.93 -20.88
CA ASN A 253 9.16 80.70 -21.76
C ASN A 253 9.20 80.14 -23.20
N TYR A 254 9.11 78.81 -23.36
CA TYR A 254 9.00 78.17 -24.67
C TYR A 254 7.65 78.50 -25.34
N ARG A 255 6.55 78.49 -24.58
CA ARG A 255 5.21 78.84 -25.05
C ARG A 255 5.11 80.31 -25.47
N GLN A 256 5.77 81.23 -24.74
CA GLN A 256 5.82 82.65 -25.11
C GLN A 256 6.62 82.90 -26.40
N LYS A 257 7.66 82.11 -26.68
CA LYS A 257 8.46 82.22 -27.92
C LYS A 257 7.78 81.67 -29.18
N HIS A 258 6.76 80.82 -29.05
CA HIS A 258 6.05 80.21 -30.17
C HIS A 258 4.61 80.75 -30.37
N ALA A 259 4.21 81.78 -29.61
CA ALA A 259 2.92 82.46 -29.73
C ALA A 259 3.03 83.87 -30.38
N SER A 260 4.21 84.20 -30.94
CA SER A 260 4.50 85.41 -31.72
C SER A 260 4.86 85.05 -33.16
#